data_AF-A0A438KAZ9-F1
#
_entry.id   AF-A0A438KAZ9-F1
#
_cell.length_a   1.000
_cell.length_b   1.000
_cell.length_c   1.000
_cell.angle_alpha   90.00
_cell.angle_beta   90.00
_cell.angle_gamma   90.00
#
_symmetry.space_group_name_H-M   'P 1'
#
loop_
_entity.id
_entity.type
_entity.pdbx_description
1 polymer ?
#
loop_
_entity_poly.entity_id
_entity_poly.type
_entity_poly.pdbx_seq_one_letter_code
_entity_poly.pdbx_strand_id
1 'polypeptide(L)'
;MSEPMEISLQNATVGDSSDQNGVSESIPSPILTQEKVLVSVEVCLKASSTARSDDVRSAVERMLENRSLSYTDGSVPVSLDDPFLVENVQRICICETDEWVEKHDVLLFWQVKPVVHVFQLSEEGPCEESSGDGQLSIFNEWILPAKEFDGLWESLIYEPGLKQRLLRYAASALLFTEKGVNPFLVSWNR
;
A
#
# COMPACT_ATOMS: atom_id res chain seq x y z
N MET A 1 -62.69 -19.33 8.80
CA MET A 1 -63.65 -19.20 9.92
C MET A 1 -62.83 -19.36 11.19
N SER A 2 -62.72 -18.46 12.16
CA SER A 2 -63.22 -17.10 12.37
C SER A 2 -62.39 -16.53 13.53
N GLU A 3 -62.02 -15.24 13.50
CA GLU A 3 -61.66 -14.45 14.70
C GLU A 3 -62.88 -14.35 15.67
N PRO A 4 -62.87 -13.70 16.86
CA PRO A 4 -61.90 -12.74 17.46
C PRO A 4 -61.73 -12.85 19.00
N MET A 5 -60.99 -11.93 19.66
CA MET A 5 -61.55 -11.11 20.75
C MET A 5 -60.67 -9.91 21.11
N GLU A 6 -61.26 -8.73 20.95
CA GLU A 6 -60.84 -7.41 21.43
C GLU A 6 -60.92 -7.27 22.96
N ILE A 7 -60.29 -6.21 23.50
CA ILE A 7 -60.86 -5.15 24.38
C ILE A 7 -59.73 -4.53 25.21
N SER A 8 -59.69 -3.25 25.59
CA SER A 8 -60.23 -1.97 25.13
C SER A 8 -59.71 -0.94 26.15
N LEU A 9 -59.24 0.21 25.65
CA LEU A 9 -59.32 1.58 26.20
C LEU A 9 -59.34 1.81 27.74
N GLN A 10 -58.44 2.68 28.24
CA GLN A 10 -58.81 4.06 28.61
C GLN A 10 -57.64 4.91 29.17
N ASN A 11 -57.67 6.18 28.73
CA ASN A 11 -56.87 7.34 29.10
C ASN A 11 -56.95 7.74 30.58
N ALA A 12 -55.88 8.39 31.08
CA ALA A 12 -55.96 9.51 32.02
C ALA A 12 -54.81 10.52 31.71
N THR A 13 -55.08 11.54 30.91
CA THR A 13 -55.31 12.97 31.27
C THR A 13 -54.07 13.77 31.72
N VAL A 14 -53.56 14.55 30.75
CA VAL A 14 -53.08 15.95 30.77
C VAL A 14 -52.73 16.60 32.12
N GLY A 15 -51.48 17.10 32.21
CA GLY A 15 -51.05 18.19 33.07
C GLY A 15 -50.18 19.16 32.25
N ASP A 16 -50.48 20.45 32.36
CA ASP A 16 -50.18 21.54 31.42
C ASP A 16 -48.86 22.30 31.72
N SER A 17 -48.31 22.88 30.65
CA SER A 17 -47.52 24.14 30.56
C SER A 17 -46.05 24.26 31.04
N SER A 18 -45.26 24.82 30.10
CA SER A 18 -44.29 25.93 30.20
C SER A 18 -42.77 25.68 30.07
N ASP A 19 -42.25 26.30 28.99
CA ASP A 19 -40.99 27.06 28.83
C ASP A 19 -39.61 26.39 28.56
N GLN A 20 -39.19 26.61 27.30
CA GLN A 20 -37.93 27.21 26.82
C GLN A 20 -36.55 26.53 27.00
N ASN A 21 -35.89 26.41 25.84
CA ASN A 21 -34.45 26.55 25.56
C ASN A 21 -33.44 25.63 26.26
N GLY A 22 -32.78 24.80 25.45
CA GLY A 22 -31.51 24.19 25.83
C GLY A 22 -31.00 23.16 24.84
N VAL A 23 -30.21 23.62 23.86
CA VAL A 23 -29.12 22.92 23.16
C VAL A 23 -29.32 21.41 22.96
N SER A 24 -29.65 21.01 21.73
CA SER A 24 -29.29 19.67 21.25
C SER A 24 -27.78 19.55 21.31
N GLU A 25 -27.26 18.87 22.34
CA GLU A 25 -25.93 18.30 22.30
C GLU A 25 -25.92 17.29 21.16
N SER A 26 -25.52 17.77 19.98
CA SER A 26 -25.00 16.91 18.93
C SER A 26 -23.82 16.18 19.55
N ILE A 27 -24.06 14.96 20.02
CA ILE A 27 -22.99 14.01 20.30
C ILE A 27 -22.13 14.03 19.03
N PRO A 28 -20.88 14.49 19.09
CA PRO A 28 -20.03 14.40 17.92
C PRO A 28 -19.94 12.92 17.62
N SER A 29 -20.45 12.54 16.44
CA SER A 29 -20.25 11.22 15.86
C SER A 29 -18.80 10.85 16.13
N PRO A 30 -18.50 9.65 16.66
CA PRO A 30 -17.12 9.27 16.87
C PRO A 30 -16.45 9.44 15.52
N ILE A 31 -15.42 10.30 15.47
CA ILE A 31 -14.51 10.33 14.34
C ILE A 31 -13.95 8.92 14.33
N LEU A 32 -14.57 8.06 13.52
CA LEU A 32 -13.98 6.80 13.13
C LEU A 32 -12.71 7.24 12.42
N THR A 33 -11.60 7.22 13.14
CA THR A 33 -10.28 7.06 12.54
C THR A 33 -10.35 5.74 11.80
N GLN A 34 -10.93 5.77 10.59
CA GLN A 34 -10.91 4.64 9.68
C GLN A 34 -9.43 4.38 9.45
N GLU A 35 -8.95 3.25 9.97
CA GLU A 35 -7.60 2.79 9.68
C GLU A 35 -7.50 2.67 8.16
N LYS A 36 -6.68 3.54 7.55
CA LYS A 36 -6.47 3.54 6.12
C LYS A 36 -5.68 2.29 5.74
N VAL A 37 -6.09 1.65 4.67
CA VAL A 37 -5.36 0.54 4.04
C VAL A 37 -4.04 1.07 3.50
N LEU A 38 -2.94 0.46 3.88
CA LEU A 38 -1.63 0.77 3.31
C LEU A 38 -1.52 0.11 1.94
N VAL A 39 -1.20 0.88 0.91
CA VAL A 39 -0.98 0.37 -0.45
C VAL A 39 0.41 0.76 -0.91
N SER A 40 1.19 -0.23 -1.33
CA SER A 40 2.56 -0.04 -1.79
C SER A 40 2.56 0.60 -3.18
N VAL A 41 3.36 1.66 -3.34
CA VAL A 41 3.54 2.35 -4.61
C VAL A 41 5.03 2.41 -4.92
N GLU A 42 5.41 1.78 -6.02
CA GLU A 42 6.78 1.73 -6.50
C GLU A 42 7.03 2.84 -7.52
N VAL A 43 8.12 3.59 -7.32
CA VAL A 43 8.53 4.70 -8.17
C VAL A 43 9.95 4.47 -8.64
N CYS A 44 10.09 4.12 -9.92
CA CYS A 44 11.38 4.00 -10.59
C CYS A 44 11.81 5.37 -11.12
N LEU A 45 12.96 5.85 -10.67
CA LEU A 45 13.63 7.02 -11.21
C LEU A 45 14.30 6.70 -12.55
N LYS A 46 14.48 7.72 -13.38
CA LYS A 46 15.36 7.61 -14.56
C LYS A 46 16.81 7.50 -14.14
N ALA A 47 17.62 6.81 -14.94
CA ALA A 47 19.06 6.70 -14.72
C ALA A 47 19.80 8.05 -14.65
N SER A 48 19.29 9.07 -15.36
CA SER A 48 19.85 10.43 -15.34
C SER A 48 19.36 11.30 -14.19
N SER A 49 18.40 10.84 -13.38
CA SER A 49 17.84 11.62 -12.29
C SER A 49 18.85 11.77 -11.16
N THR A 50 18.92 12.96 -10.58
CA THR A 50 19.69 13.27 -9.36
C THR A 50 18.78 13.81 -8.26
N ALA A 51 17.45 13.70 -8.44
CA ALA A 51 16.47 14.17 -7.49
C ALA A 51 16.53 13.37 -6.18
N ARG A 52 16.28 14.04 -5.06
CA ARG A 52 16.23 13.37 -3.76
C ARG A 52 14.98 12.51 -3.67
N SER A 53 15.12 11.31 -3.12
CA SER A 53 14.01 10.36 -2.96
C SER A 53 12.84 10.94 -2.17
N ASP A 54 13.10 11.79 -1.17
CA ASP A 54 12.03 12.40 -0.36
C ASP A 54 11.20 13.45 -1.14
N ASP A 55 11.85 14.20 -2.04
CA ASP A 55 11.17 15.20 -2.88
C ASP A 55 10.27 14.50 -3.90
N VAL A 56 10.78 13.43 -4.52
CA VAL A 56 10.00 12.57 -5.42
C VAL A 56 8.85 11.90 -4.69
N ARG A 57 9.10 11.38 -3.48
CA ARG A 57 8.06 10.76 -2.64
C ARG A 57 6.90 11.73 -2.42
N SER A 58 7.21 12.94 -1.94
CA SER A 58 6.21 13.97 -1.64
C SER A 58 5.45 14.41 -2.90
N ALA A 59 6.14 14.54 -4.04
CA ALA A 59 5.52 14.91 -5.30
C ALA A 59 4.56 13.82 -5.81
N VAL A 60 4.93 12.54 -5.69
CA VAL A 60 4.07 11.41 -6.06
C VAL A 60 2.88 11.27 -5.12
N GLU A 61 3.06 11.44 -3.81
CA GLU A 61 1.94 11.43 -2.84
C GLU A 61 0.91 12.51 -3.18
N ARG A 62 1.35 13.75 -3.40
CA ARG A 62 0.48 14.86 -3.84
C ARG A 62 -0.22 14.56 -5.17
N MET A 63 0.50 13.95 -6.12
CA MET A 63 -0.07 13.55 -7.40
C MET A 63 -1.19 12.52 -7.23
N LEU A 64 -1.00 11.53 -6.35
CA LEU A 64 -1.99 10.49 -6.07
C LEU A 64 -3.20 11.05 -5.32
N GLU A 65 -3.01 11.96 -4.36
CA GLU A 65 -4.12 12.59 -3.62
C GLU A 65 -5.01 13.46 -4.50
N ASN A 66 -4.42 14.21 -5.43
CA ASN A 66 -5.17 15.08 -6.35
C ASN A 66 -5.97 14.30 -7.39
N ARG A 67 -5.64 13.02 -7.59
CA ARG A 67 -6.29 12.18 -8.59
C ARG A 67 -7.36 11.36 -7.88
N SER A 68 -8.61 11.52 -8.29
CA SER A 68 -9.72 10.65 -7.86
C SER A 68 -9.56 9.25 -8.47
N LEU A 69 -8.53 8.51 -8.04
CA LEU A 69 -8.17 7.19 -8.55
C LEU A 69 -8.82 6.09 -7.72
N SER A 70 -9.22 5.03 -8.43
CA SER A 70 -9.28 3.68 -7.88
C SER A 70 -7.85 3.14 -7.76
N TYR A 71 -7.50 2.58 -6.61
CA TYR A 71 -6.22 1.89 -6.43
C TYR A 71 -6.36 0.46 -6.95
N THR A 72 -5.84 0.24 -8.15
CA THR A 72 -5.75 -1.07 -8.82
C THR A 72 -4.29 -1.33 -9.16
N ASP A 73 -3.86 -2.58 -9.07
CA ASP A 73 -2.49 -2.96 -9.42
C ASP A 73 -2.16 -2.60 -10.87
N GLY A 74 -0.95 -2.07 -11.07
CA GLY A 74 -0.43 -1.73 -12.39
C GLY A 74 0.14 -0.31 -12.51
N SER A 75 0.50 0.04 -13.74
CA SER A 75 1.20 1.29 -14.03
C SER A 75 0.29 2.50 -13.93
N VAL A 76 0.73 3.52 -13.20
CA VAL A 76 0.07 4.83 -13.12
C VAL A 76 0.76 5.80 -14.06
N PRO A 77 0.03 6.47 -14.99
CA PRO A 77 0.65 7.44 -15.87
C PRO A 77 1.08 8.66 -15.06
N VAL A 78 2.31 9.11 -15.30
CA VAL A 78 2.89 10.30 -14.67
C VAL A 78 2.11 11.54 -15.14
N SER A 79 1.71 12.39 -14.21
CA SER A 79 1.01 13.64 -14.53
C SER A 79 1.92 14.56 -15.35
N LEU A 80 1.51 14.85 -16.59
CA LEU A 80 2.25 15.73 -17.50
C LEU A 80 2.31 17.19 -17.00
N ASP A 81 1.41 17.56 -16.10
CA ASP A 81 1.34 18.89 -15.49
C ASP A 81 2.44 19.11 -14.42
N ASP A 82 3.12 18.05 -13.98
CA ASP A 82 4.23 18.13 -13.05
C ASP A 82 5.57 17.91 -13.79
N PRO A 83 6.25 19.00 -14.23
CA PRO A 83 7.49 18.88 -14.99
C PRO A 83 8.60 18.19 -14.20
N PHE A 84 8.58 18.31 -12.86
CA PHE A 84 9.56 17.66 -12.00
C PHE A 84 9.41 16.14 -12.03
N LEU A 85 8.17 15.62 -11.96
CA LEU A 85 7.93 14.19 -12.09
C LEU A 85 8.25 13.70 -13.50
N VAL A 86 7.87 14.44 -14.54
CA VAL A 86 8.17 14.08 -15.93
C VAL A 86 9.67 14.01 -16.19
N GLU A 87 10.47 14.90 -15.59
CA GLU A 87 11.92 14.91 -15.74
C GLU A 87 12.58 13.72 -15.03
N ASN A 88 12.15 13.41 -13.81
CA ASN A 88 12.88 12.52 -12.91
C ASN A 88 12.34 11.09 -12.83
N VAL A 89 11.04 10.89 -13.01
CA VAL A 89 10.38 9.59 -12.84
C VAL A 89 10.28 8.87 -14.17
N GLN A 90 10.66 7.59 -14.17
CA GLN A 90 10.51 6.69 -15.31
C GLN A 90 9.18 5.94 -15.27
N ARG A 91 8.82 5.40 -14.11
CA ARG A 91 7.63 4.55 -13.94
C ARG A 91 7.07 4.69 -12.54
N ILE A 92 5.74 4.69 -12.43
CA ILE A 92 5.00 4.57 -11.17
C ILE A 92 4.13 3.33 -11.28
N CYS A 93 4.18 2.45 -10.28
CA CYS A 93 3.36 1.24 -10.21
C CYS A 93 2.66 1.18 -8.85
N ILE A 94 1.38 0.85 -8.86
CA ILE A 94 0.67 0.41 -7.65
C ILE A 94 0.86 -1.10 -7.57
N CYS A 95 1.33 -1.57 -6.41
CA CYS A 95 1.65 -2.97 -6.15
C CYS A 95 0.91 -3.47 -4.91
N GLU A 96 0.78 -4.80 -4.81
CA GLU A 96 0.30 -5.51 -3.62
C GLU A 96 -1.17 -5.24 -3.24
N THR A 97 -2.04 -4.90 -4.18
CA THR A 97 -3.48 -4.73 -3.90
C THR A 97 -4.21 -6.08 -3.77
N ASP A 98 -3.66 -7.17 -4.30
CA ASP A 98 -4.25 -8.52 -4.37
C ASP A 98 -5.02 -8.97 -3.12
N GLU A 99 -4.51 -8.67 -1.93
CA GLU A 99 -5.17 -9.08 -0.69
C GLU A 99 -6.48 -8.37 -0.37
N TRP A 100 -6.59 -7.14 -0.85
CA TRP A 100 -7.74 -6.28 -0.63
C TRP A 100 -8.72 -6.37 -1.78
N VAL A 101 -8.25 -6.66 -3.00
CA VAL A 101 -9.11 -6.90 -4.17
C VAL A 101 -10.02 -8.11 -3.96
N GLU A 102 -9.54 -9.19 -3.29
CA GLU A 102 -10.41 -10.32 -2.94
C GLU A 102 -11.56 -9.95 -1.99
N LYS A 103 -11.43 -8.83 -1.25
CA LYS A 103 -12.37 -8.41 -0.20
C LYS A 103 -13.22 -7.20 -0.60
N HIS A 104 -12.70 -6.34 -1.46
CA HIS A 104 -13.31 -5.11 -1.92
C HIS A 104 -12.94 -4.88 -3.40
N ASP A 105 -13.93 -4.95 -4.29
CA ASP A 105 -13.76 -4.82 -5.75
C ASP A 105 -12.91 -3.60 -6.19
N VAL A 106 -12.99 -2.49 -5.44
CA VAL A 106 -12.25 -1.25 -5.72
C VAL A 106 -11.92 -0.51 -4.41
N LEU A 107 -10.65 -0.18 -4.21
CA LEU A 107 -10.21 0.70 -3.13
C LEU A 107 -10.24 2.18 -3.57
N LEU A 108 -10.89 3.03 -2.77
CA LEU A 108 -11.07 4.45 -3.04
C LEU A 108 -10.04 5.30 -2.28
N PHE A 109 -9.72 6.48 -2.82
CA PHE A 109 -8.62 7.31 -2.30
C PHE A 109 -8.72 7.70 -0.82
N TRP A 110 -9.93 7.79 -0.26
CA TRP A 110 -10.11 8.09 1.16
C TRP A 110 -9.82 6.90 2.07
N GLN A 111 -9.93 5.67 1.57
CA GLN A 111 -9.70 4.43 2.31
C GLN A 111 -8.21 4.05 2.33
N VAL A 112 -7.41 4.63 1.43
CA VAL A 112 -6.03 4.24 1.19
C VAL A 112 -5.06 5.28 1.72
N LYS A 113 -3.93 4.80 2.23
CA LYS A 113 -2.72 5.58 2.47
C LYS A 113 -1.60 4.98 1.61
N PRO A 114 -1.16 5.66 0.54
CA PRO A 114 -0.07 5.17 -0.28
C PRO A 114 1.24 5.15 0.52
N VAL A 115 2.04 4.10 0.33
CA VAL A 115 3.39 3.96 0.87
C VAL A 115 4.34 3.97 -0.33
N VAL A 116 5.03 5.09 -0.51
CA VAL A 116 5.83 5.33 -1.72
C VAL A 116 7.28 4.90 -1.54
N HIS A 117 7.68 3.91 -2.34
CA HIS A 117 9.02 3.34 -2.43
C HIS A 117 9.73 3.88 -3.68
N VAL A 118 10.70 4.77 -3.47
CA VAL A 118 11.47 5.39 -4.56
C VAL A 118 12.79 4.64 -4.73
N PHE A 119 13.10 4.24 -5.96
CA PHE A 119 14.35 3.56 -6.28
C PHE A 119 14.87 3.94 -7.67
N GLN A 120 16.14 3.65 -7.93
CA GLN A 120 16.79 3.85 -9.22
C GLN A 120 17.54 2.56 -9.58
N LEU A 121 17.32 2.07 -10.79
CA LEU A 121 17.94 0.82 -11.25
C LEU A 121 19.43 1.03 -11.54
N SER A 122 20.26 0.13 -11.02
CA SER A 122 21.65 -0.01 -11.42
C SER A 122 21.72 -0.60 -12.82
N GLU A 123 22.43 0.07 -13.73
CA GLU A 123 22.74 -0.44 -15.07
C GLU A 123 24.03 -1.28 -15.09
N GLU A 124 24.75 -1.33 -13.95
CA GLU A 124 25.92 -2.17 -13.78
C GLU A 124 25.49 -3.65 -13.74
N GLY A 125 26.13 -4.46 -14.59
CA GLY A 125 25.89 -5.90 -14.65
C GLY A 125 26.57 -6.67 -13.52
N PRO A 126 26.65 -8.01 -13.63
CA PRO A 126 27.30 -8.82 -12.60
C PRO A 126 28.76 -8.40 -12.41
N CYS A 127 29.15 -8.15 -11.16
CA CYS A 127 30.55 -7.93 -10.81
C CYS A 127 31.31 -9.25 -10.97
N GLU A 128 32.15 -9.31 -12.00
CA GLU A 128 33.08 -10.41 -12.21
C GLU A 128 34.42 -10.03 -11.57
N GLU A 129 34.70 -10.52 -10.37
CA GLU A 129 36.04 -10.40 -9.78
C GLU A 129 37.02 -11.26 -10.60
N SER A 130 37.60 -10.68 -11.64
CA SER A 130 38.67 -11.32 -12.40
C SER A 130 39.87 -11.50 -11.48
N SER A 131 40.00 -12.71 -10.92
CA SER A 131 41.24 -13.15 -10.31
C SER A 131 42.29 -13.05 -11.42
N GLY A 132 43.34 -12.26 -11.22
CA GLY A 132 44.31 -11.86 -12.26
C GLY A 132 45.07 -12.98 -12.99
N ASP A 133 44.66 -14.23 -12.81
CA ASP A 133 45.20 -15.46 -13.40
C ASP A 133 44.31 -16.02 -14.53
N GLY A 134 43.37 -15.22 -15.07
CA GLY A 134 42.49 -15.65 -16.18
C GLY A 134 41.41 -16.67 -15.77
N GLN A 135 41.16 -16.80 -14.47
CA GLN A 135 40.11 -17.66 -13.93
C GLN A 135 38.74 -16.99 -14.09
N LEU A 136 37.80 -17.70 -14.72
CA LEU A 136 36.40 -17.29 -14.81
C LEU A 136 35.80 -17.16 -13.41
N SER A 137 35.05 -16.08 -13.18
CA SER A 137 34.29 -15.85 -11.94
C SER A 137 33.39 -17.04 -11.63
N ILE A 138 33.48 -17.56 -10.40
CA ILE A 138 32.70 -18.73 -9.96
C ILE A 138 31.32 -18.31 -9.41
N PHE A 139 31.14 -17.02 -9.15
CA PHE A 139 29.90 -16.43 -8.68
C PHE A 139 29.63 -15.11 -9.40
N ASN A 140 28.36 -14.69 -9.38
CA ASN A 140 27.93 -13.42 -9.91
C ASN A 140 27.36 -12.58 -8.75
N GLU A 141 27.74 -11.31 -8.69
CA GLU A 141 27.27 -10.36 -7.68
C GLU A 141 26.59 -9.17 -8.37
N TRP A 142 25.45 -8.73 -7.84
CA TRP A 142 24.71 -7.59 -8.37
C TRP A 142 24.42 -6.57 -7.29
N ILE A 143 24.55 -5.29 -7.65
CA ILE A 143 24.07 -4.18 -6.83
C ILE A 143 22.56 -4.03 -7.05
N LEU A 144 21.80 -4.13 -5.98
CA LEU A 144 20.35 -3.98 -6.01
C LEU A 144 19.91 -2.51 -5.81
N PRO A 145 18.83 -2.08 -6.47
CA PRO A 145 18.03 -2.83 -7.44
C PRO A 145 18.68 -2.86 -8.82
N ALA A 146 18.87 -4.06 -9.39
CA ALA A 146 19.54 -4.24 -10.68
C ALA A 146 18.53 -4.19 -11.84
N LYS A 147 18.90 -3.52 -12.93
CA LYS A 147 18.06 -3.41 -14.14
C LYS A 147 17.71 -4.77 -14.75
N GLU A 148 18.58 -5.76 -14.59
CA GLU A 148 18.40 -7.13 -15.09
C GLU A 148 17.26 -7.88 -14.41
N PHE A 149 16.87 -7.46 -13.21
CA PHE A 149 15.76 -8.05 -12.46
C PHE A 149 14.46 -7.21 -12.55
N ASP A 150 14.48 -6.06 -13.22
CA ASP A 150 13.29 -5.23 -13.42
C ASP A 150 12.23 -5.98 -14.21
N GLY A 151 11.01 -6.07 -13.66
CA GLY A 151 9.90 -6.80 -14.25
C GLY A 151 9.97 -8.34 -14.14
N LEU A 152 11.05 -8.91 -13.60
CA LEU A 152 11.18 -10.36 -13.43
C LEU A 152 10.05 -10.89 -12.53
N TRP A 153 9.73 -10.20 -11.43
CA TRP A 153 8.66 -10.58 -10.50
C TRP A 153 7.28 -10.70 -11.17
N GLU A 154 6.96 -9.78 -12.09
CA GLU A 154 5.69 -9.79 -12.82
C GLU A 154 5.66 -10.86 -13.90
N SER A 155 6.82 -11.18 -14.50
CA SER A 155 6.92 -12.23 -15.52
C SER A 155 6.69 -13.65 -14.97
N LEU A 156 6.85 -13.83 -13.66
CA LEU A 156 6.68 -15.12 -13.00
C LEU A 156 5.20 -15.38 -12.68
N ILE A 157 4.66 -16.42 -13.32
CA ILE A 157 3.27 -16.86 -13.17
C ILE A 157 3.25 -18.14 -12.31
N TYR A 158 2.60 -18.06 -11.16
CA TYR A 158 2.48 -19.15 -10.19
C TYR A 158 1.04 -19.30 -9.71
N GLU A 159 0.82 -20.26 -8.82
CA GLU A 159 -0.44 -20.39 -8.08
C GLU A 159 -0.78 -19.08 -7.33
N PRO A 160 -2.07 -18.70 -7.28
CA PRO A 160 -2.51 -17.51 -6.56
C PRO A 160 -2.00 -17.47 -5.12
N GLY A 161 -1.52 -16.31 -4.68
CA GLY A 161 -1.02 -16.08 -3.32
C GLY A 161 0.37 -16.68 -3.03
N LEU A 162 1.00 -17.47 -3.91
CA LEU A 162 2.34 -18.00 -3.67
C LEU A 162 3.37 -16.86 -3.56
N LYS A 163 3.37 -15.96 -4.55
CA LYS A 163 4.26 -14.78 -4.60
C LYS A 163 4.14 -13.93 -3.34
N GLN A 164 2.91 -13.63 -2.94
CA GLN A 164 2.63 -12.84 -1.74
C GLN A 164 3.04 -13.55 -0.44
N ARG A 165 2.79 -14.85 -0.32
CA ARG A 165 3.22 -15.63 0.85
C ARG A 165 4.74 -15.64 0.99
N LEU A 166 5.46 -15.80 -0.12
CA LEU A 166 6.91 -15.76 -0.15
C LEU A 166 7.44 -14.39 0.28
N LEU A 167 6.88 -13.31 -0.27
CA LEU A 167 7.26 -11.94 0.06
C LEU A 167 7.05 -11.64 1.55
N ARG A 168 5.91 -12.07 2.11
CA ARG A 168 5.60 -11.95 3.54
C ARG A 168 6.53 -12.72 4.43
N TYR A 169 6.87 -13.94 4.04
CA TYR A 169 7.82 -14.76 4.77
C TYR A 169 9.18 -14.04 4.85
N ALA A 170 9.69 -13.54 3.72
CA ALA A 170 10.94 -12.79 3.67
C ALA A 170 10.88 -11.50 4.51
N ALA A 171 9.82 -10.69 4.34
CA ALA A 171 9.63 -9.45 5.10
C ALA A 171 9.54 -9.71 6.62
N SER A 172 8.84 -10.77 7.03
CA SER A 172 8.72 -11.16 8.44
C SER A 172 10.07 -11.63 9.01
N ALA A 173 10.86 -12.39 8.24
CA ALA A 173 12.18 -12.83 8.66
C ALA A 173 13.17 -11.65 8.84
N LEU A 174 13.09 -10.64 7.97
CA LEU A 174 13.84 -9.39 8.11
C LEU A 174 13.37 -8.60 9.34
N LEU A 175 12.07 -8.45 9.52
CA LEU A 175 11.48 -7.77 10.68
C LEU A 175 11.88 -8.45 11.99
N PHE A 176 11.82 -9.77 12.07
CA PHE A 176 12.24 -10.49 13.27
C PHE A 176 13.73 -10.37 13.55
N THR A 177 14.55 -10.33 12.50
CA THR A 177 15.99 -10.02 12.62
C THR A 177 16.19 -8.62 13.19
N GLU A 178 15.49 -7.61 12.66
CA GLU A 178 15.57 -6.22 13.15
C GLU A 178 15.15 -6.10 14.62
N LYS A 179 14.10 -6.84 15.03
CA LYS A 179 13.62 -6.87 16.42
C LYS A 179 14.43 -7.77 17.34
N GLY A 180 15.46 -8.46 16.84
CA GLY A 180 16.32 -9.33 17.65
C GLY A 180 15.56 -10.50 18.28
N VAL A 181 14.53 -11.03 17.62
CA VAL A 181 13.75 -12.16 18.14
C VAL A 181 14.66 -13.38 18.28
N ASN A 182 14.53 -14.09 19.41
CA ASN A 182 15.38 -15.23 19.72
C ASN A 182 15.07 -16.41 18.77
N PRO A 183 16.04 -16.85 17.94
CA PRO A 183 15.82 -17.92 16.96
C PRO A 183 15.56 -19.29 17.60
N PHE A 184 15.88 -19.47 18.89
CA PHE A 184 15.59 -20.69 19.64
C PHE A 184 14.14 -20.75 20.15
N LEU A 185 13.44 -19.62 20.21
CA LEU A 185 12.03 -19.55 20.60
C LEU A 185 11.11 -19.49 19.38
N VAL A 186 11.54 -18.77 18.36
CA VAL A 186 10.82 -18.66 17.08
C VAL A 186 11.79 -19.03 15.97
N SER A 187 11.62 -20.23 15.41
CA SER A 187 12.45 -20.70 14.32
C SER A 187 11.99 -20.11 12.98
N TRP A 188 12.91 -19.49 12.25
CA TRP A 188 12.76 -19.22 10.82
C TRP A 188 14.07 -19.56 10.12
N ASN A 189 13.99 -20.06 8.89
CA ASN A 189 15.18 -20.30 8.07
C ASN A 189 15.52 -19.02 7.32
N ARG A 190 16.80 -18.63 7.40
CA ARG A 190 17.39 -17.60 6.56
C ARG A 190 17.78 -18.19 5.22
#